data_AF-A0AA86RTY0-F1
#
_entry.id   AF-A0AA86RTY0-F1
#
_cell.length_a   1.000
_cell.length_b   1.000
_cell.length_c   1.000
_cell.angle_alpha   90.00
_cell.angle_beta   90.00
_cell.angle_gamma   90.00
#
_symmetry.space_group_name_H-M   'P 1'
#
loop_
_entity.id
_entity.type
_entity.pdbx_description
1 polymer ?
#
loop_
_entity_poly.entity_id
_entity_poly.type
_entity_poly.pdbx_seq_one_letter_code
_entity_poly.pdbx_strand_id
1 'polypeptide(L)'
;MENNIGFRIVQNGDTVLKVFVPDDDRIQGVNSFQDRNKVLAVSRVMVAWQLIGLSMGICDMCHRYLKERKRFGVPLAAFQSGKSNSCLVAKAFCDLEPIYTLEGTYDIINLVTGREVTGFASFNPAAQKSRL
;
A
#
# COMPACT_ATOMS: atom_id res chain seq x y z
N MET A 1 -8.56 16.01 5.41
CA MET A 1 -8.46 15.09 6.57
C MET A 1 -7.34 15.50 7.51
N GLU A 2 -7.68 16.00 8.69
CA GLU A 2 -6.69 16.18 9.78
C GLU A 2 -6.53 14.85 10.53
N ASN A 3 -5.29 14.49 10.88
CA ASN A 3 -4.87 13.26 11.58
C ASN A 3 -4.59 12.00 10.74
N ASN A 4 -3.99 12.16 9.55
CA ASN A 4 -3.39 11.02 8.85
C ASN A 4 -2.13 10.52 9.60
N ILE A 5 -2.08 9.21 9.86
CA ILE A 5 -0.94 8.54 10.50
C ILE A 5 0.27 8.39 9.55
N GLY A 6 0.02 8.31 8.23
CA GLY A 6 1.04 8.19 7.18
C GLY A 6 0.77 9.17 6.04
N PHE A 7 1.74 9.33 5.12
CA PHE A 7 1.70 10.33 4.04
C PHE A 7 1.37 11.76 4.50
N ARG A 8 1.85 12.14 5.69
CA ARG A 8 1.54 13.45 6.31
C ARG A 8 2.00 14.67 5.49
N ILE A 9 2.96 14.47 4.59
CA ILE A 9 3.42 15.51 3.67
C ILE A 9 2.45 15.73 2.49
N VAL A 10 1.63 14.72 2.17
CA VAL A 10 0.67 14.75 1.06
C VAL A 10 -0.62 15.43 1.51
N GLN A 11 -1.10 16.36 0.70
CA GLN A 11 -2.32 17.12 0.97
C GLN A 11 -3.54 16.32 0.53
N ASN A 12 -4.09 15.52 1.44
CA ASN A 12 -5.35 14.79 1.22
C ASN A 12 -6.55 15.71 1.51
N GLY A 13 -7.35 15.98 0.49
CA GLY A 13 -8.52 16.87 0.56
C GLY A 13 -9.82 16.18 0.16
N ASP A 14 -10.89 16.49 0.87
CA ASP A 14 -12.24 16.09 0.50
C ASP A 14 -12.80 17.10 -0.52
N THR A 15 -13.32 16.62 -1.64
CA THR A 15 -13.83 17.46 -2.73
C THR A 15 -15.33 17.26 -2.93
N VAL A 16 -16.08 18.35 -2.97
CA VAL A 16 -17.52 18.38 -3.28
C VAL A 16 -17.70 19.06 -4.63
N LEU A 17 -18.24 18.32 -5.61
CA LEU A 17 -18.32 18.77 -6.99
C LEU A 17 -19.75 19.21 -7.33
N LYS A 18 -19.92 20.49 -7.67
CA LYS A 18 -21.07 21.08 -8.39
C LYS A 18 -20.55 22.02 -9.46
N VAL A 19 -19.79 21.47 -10.40
CA VAL A 19 -19.08 22.23 -11.42
C VAL A 19 -19.47 21.71 -12.80
N PHE A 20 -19.53 22.62 -13.77
CA PHE A 20 -19.71 22.28 -15.18
C PHE A 20 -18.37 21.87 -15.77
N VAL A 21 -18.35 20.81 -16.57
CA VAL A 21 -17.18 20.33 -17.32
C VAL A 21 -17.54 20.34 -18.80
N PRO A 22 -16.85 21.13 -19.64
CA PRO A 22 -17.04 21.11 -21.09
C PRO A 22 -16.76 19.73 -21.71
N ASP A 23 -17.38 19.43 -22.85
CA ASP A 23 -17.16 18.15 -23.55
C ASP A 23 -15.71 17.97 -24.04
N ASP A 24 -15.00 19.06 -24.32
CA ASP A 24 -13.60 19.03 -24.73
C ASP A 24 -12.65 18.56 -23.61
N ASP A 25 -13.01 18.81 -22.33
CA ASP A 25 -12.24 18.37 -21.16
C ASP A 25 -12.60 16.93 -20.73
N ARG A 26 -13.56 16.30 -21.41
CA ARG A 26 -13.94 14.92 -21.14
C ARG A 26 -12.82 13.98 -21.58
N ILE A 27 -12.33 13.20 -20.63
CA ILE A 27 -11.33 12.15 -20.90
C ILE A 27 -11.91 11.14 -21.88
N GLN A 28 -11.34 11.13 -23.09
CA GLN A 28 -11.73 10.20 -24.14
C GLN A 28 -11.22 8.79 -23.81
N GLY A 29 -12.02 7.76 -24.10
CA GLY A 29 -11.64 6.36 -23.87
C GLY A 29 -11.93 5.79 -22.48
N VAL A 30 -12.54 6.58 -21.58
CA VAL A 30 -13.06 6.08 -20.29
C VAL A 30 -14.59 6.06 -20.34
N ASN A 31 -15.15 4.91 -20.70
CA ASN A 31 -16.61 4.75 -20.82
C ASN A 31 -17.20 3.74 -19.82
N SER A 32 -16.35 2.93 -19.18
CA SER A 32 -16.79 1.92 -18.22
C SER A 32 -15.81 1.77 -17.05
N PHE A 33 -16.29 1.13 -15.98
CA PHE A 33 -15.45 0.74 -14.83
C PHE A 33 -14.28 -0.16 -15.25
N GLN A 34 -14.43 -0.93 -16.33
CA GLN A 34 -13.36 -1.76 -16.88
C GLN A 34 -12.15 -0.93 -17.36
N ASP A 35 -12.38 0.26 -17.91
CA ASP A 35 -11.30 1.13 -18.36
C ASP A 35 -10.56 1.75 -17.17
N ARG A 36 -11.29 2.07 -16.09
CA ARG A 36 -10.68 2.48 -14.82
C ARG A 36 -9.82 1.37 -14.21
N ASN A 37 -10.26 0.11 -14.28
CA ASN A 37 -9.48 -1.02 -13.78
C ASN A 37 -8.14 -1.17 -14.49
N LYS A 38 -8.04 -0.85 -15.79
CA LYS A 38 -6.76 -0.88 -16.52
C LYS A 38 -5.78 0.15 -15.96
N VAL A 39 -6.25 1.37 -15.67
CA VAL A 39 -5.42 2.43 -15.06
C VAL A 39 -4.97 2.04 -13.67
N LEU A 40 -5.87 1.50 -12.84
CA LEU A 40 -5.55 1.01 -11.50
C LEU A 40 -4.54 -0.15 -11.54
N ALA A 41 -4.64 -1.05 -12.52
CA ALA A 41 -3.67 -2.14 -12.68
C ALA A 41 -2.25 -1.61 -12.93
N VAL A 42 -2.10 -0.59 -13.77
CA VAL A 42 -0.80 0.04 -14.04
C VAL A 42 -0.30 0.84 -12.82
N SER A 43 -1.19 1.57 -12.14
CA SER A 43 -0.85 2.35 -10.94
C SER A 43 -0.27 1.46 -9.83
N ARG A 44 -0.87 0.28 -9.61
CA ARG A 44 -0.40 -0.70 -8.60
C ARG A 44 1.04 -1.15 -8.79
N VAL A 45 1.52 -1.24 -10.04
CA VAL A 45 2.92 -1.59 -10.32
C VAL A 45 3.86 -0.50 -9.80
N MET A 46 3.48 0.77 -9.99
CA MET A 46 4.27 1.91 -9.51
C MET A 46 4.29 2.00 -7.99
N VAL A 47 3.15 1.74 -7.34
CA VAL A 47 3.05 1.70 -5.88
C VAL A 47 3.88 0.56 -5.29
N ALA A 48 3.92 -0.61 -5.94
CA ALA A 48 4.78 -1.72 -5.51
C ALA A 48 6.26 -1.31 -5.49
N TRP A 49 6.70 -0.48 -6.43
CA TRP A 49 8.08 0.01 -6.47
C TRP A 49 8.43 0.93 -5.29
N GLN A 50 7.47 1.72 -4.81
CA GLN A 50 7.66 2.58 -3.63
C GLN A 50 7.92 1.76 -2.36
N LEU A 51 7.20 0.64 -2.19
CA LEU A 51 7.41 -0.28 -1.06
C LEU A 51 8.80 -0.90 -1.06
N ILE A 52 9.31 -1.26 -2.25
CA ILE A 52 10.65 -1.82 -2.43
C ILE A 52 11.72 -0.78 -2.07
N GLY A 53 11.59 0.45 -2.58
CA GLY A 53 12.53 1.52 -2.28
C GLY A 53 12.59 1.85 -0.78
N LEU A 54 11.42 2.00 -0.14
CA LEU A 54 11.32 2.23 1.29
C LEU A 54 11.95 1.08 2.09
N SER A 55 11.62 -0.15 1.70
CA SER A 55 12.18 -1.38 2.24
C SER A 55 13.70 -1.45 2.20
N MET A 56 14.31 -0.98 1.11
CA MET A 56 15.77 -0.96 0.94
C MET A 56 16.40 0.14 1.80
N GLY A 57 15.83 1.34 1.82
CA GLY A 57 16.30 2.46 2.64
C GLY A 57 16.30 2.13 4.13
N ILE A 58 15.24 1.47 4.60
CA ILE A 58 15.12 1.04 6.00
C ILE A 58 16.20 0.01 6.35
N CYS A 59 16.40 -1.02 5.52
CA CYS A 59 17.41 -2.04 5.86
C CYS A 59 18.84 -1.48 5.77
N ASP A 60 19.14 -0.51 4.88
CA ASP A 60 20.45 0.17 4.88
C ASP A 60 20.65 1.02 6.15
N MET A 61 19.64 1.81 6.56
CA MET A 61 19.72 2.61 7.79
C MET A 61 19.85 1.75 9.05
N CYS A 62 19.08 0.67 9.17
CA CYS A 62 19.20 -0.29 10.27
C CYS A 62 20.60 -0.93 10.31
N HIS A 63 21.14 -1.32 9.15
CA HIS A 63 22.47 -1.92 9.06
C HIS A 63 23.58 -0.96 9.49
N ARG A 64 23.50 0.31 9.06
CA ARG A 64 24.44 1.37 9.50
C ARG A 64 24.34 1.59 11.01
N TYR A 65 23.12 1.75 11.53
CA TYR A 65 22.87 2.00 12.95
C TYR A 65 23.42 0.88 13.85
N LEU A 66 23.23 -0.38 13.46
CA LEU A 66 23.73 -1.53 14.23
C LEU A 66 25.26 -1.68 14.25
N LYS A 67 25.95 -1.16 13.22
CA LYS A 67 27.42 -1.13 13.18
C LYS A 67 27.99 -0.02 14.05
N GLU A 68 27.34 1.14 14.06
CA GLU A 68 27.82 2.33 14.77
C GLU A 68 27.51 2.28 16.27
N ARG A 69 26.36 1.74 16.67
CA ARG A 69 26.00 1.62 18.09
C ARG A 69 26.74 0.45 18.75
N LYS A 70 27.46 0.78 19.84
CA LYS A 70 28.09 -0.18 20.74
C LYS A 70 27.30 -0.32 22.05
N ARG A 71 27.11 -1.54 22.54
CA ARG A 71 26.53 -1.85 23.86
C ARG A 71 27.34 -2.99 24.47
N PHE A 72 27.68 -2.90 25.75
CA PHE A 72 28.61 -3.82 26.42
C PHE A 72 30.00 -3.91 25.75
N GLY A 73 30.48 -2.78 25.20
CA GLY A 73 31.80 -2.70 24.57
C GLY A 73 31.89 -3.28 23.15
N VAL A 74 30.84 -3.95 22.65
CA VAL A 74 30.80 -4.53 21.29
C VAL A 74 29.68 -3.92 20.43
N PRO A 75 29.80 -3.95 19.08
CA PRO A 75 28.72 -3.51 18.19
C PRO A 75 27.45 -4.35 18.35
N LEU A 76 26.26 -3.75 18.28
CA LEU A 76 25.00 -4.50 18.40
C LEU A 76 24.82 -5.56 17.30
N ALA A 77 25.44 -5.37 16.13
CA ALA A 77 25.46 -6.35 15.03
C ALA A 77 26.18 -7.68 15.35
N ALA A 78 26.92 -7.74 16.47
CA ALA A 78 27.61 -8.95 16.92
C ALA A 78 26.69 -9.93 17.67
N PHE A 79 25.55 -9.47 18.19
CA PHE A 79 24.59 -10.33 18.87
C PHE A 79 23.66 -11.01 17.86
N GLN A 80 23.39 -12.31 18.06
CA GLN A 80 22.56 -13.13 17.18
C GLN A 80 21.16 -12.54 16.96
N SER A 81 20.52 -12.02 18.02
CA SER A 81 19.23 -11.32 17.94
C SER A 81 19.28 -10.00 17.17
N GLY A 82 20.43 -9.31 17.19
CA GLY A 82 20.63 -8.06 16.47
C GLY A 82 20.76 -8.26 14.96
N LYS A 83 21.22 -9.44 14.52
CA LYS A 83 21.45 -9.81 13.11
C LYS A 83 20.17 -10.25 12.38
N SER A 84 19.29 -10.99 13.06
CA SER A 84 18.06 -11.53 12.47
C SER A 84 16.89 -10.54 12.51
N ASN A 85 16.85 -9.65 13.51
CA ASN A 85 15.66 -8.85 13.80
C ASN A 85 15.73 -7.43 13.18
N SER A 86 16.88 -7.04 12.63
CA SER A 86 17.16 -5.68 12.15
C SER A 86 16.37 -5.26 10.93
N CYS A 87 16.15 -6.20 10.00
CA CYS A 87 15.45 -5.90 8.74
C CYS A 87 13.93 -6.14 8.85
N LEU A 88 13.44 -6.64 10.00
CA LEU A 88 12.01 -6.92 10.21
C LEU A 88 11.28 -5.84 11.01
N VAL A 89 11.91 -5.27 12.05
CA VAL A 89 11.21 -4.41 13.03
C VAL A 89 10.90 -3.01 12.50
N ALA A 90 11.72 -2.47 11.59
CA ALA A 90 11.51 -1.12 11.06
C ALA A 90 10.78 -1.09 9.70
N LYS A 91 10.52 -2.25 9.08
CA LYS A 91 10.13 -2.36 7.66
C LYS A 91 8.61 -2.28 7.39
N ALA A 92 7.74 -2.36 8.39
CA ALA A 92 6.33 -2.71 8.12
C ALA A 92 5.23 -1.86 8.79
N PHE A 93 5.52 -1.01 9.78
CA PHE A 93 4.44 -0.60 10.70
C PHE A 93 3.80 0.78 10.45
N CYS A 94 4.52 1.76 9.88
CA CYS A 94 3.98 3.13 9.83
C CYS A 94 3.68 3.67 8.43
N ASP A 95 4.46 3.31 7.42
CA ASP A 95 4.24 3.76 6.03
C ASP A 95 3.50 2.72 5.17
N LEU A 96 3.36 1.51 5.69
CA LEU A 96 2.75 0.40 4.97
C LEU A 96 1.22 0.51 4.95
N GLU A 97 0.62 0.97 6.05
CA GLU A 97 -0.82 0.97 6.27
C GLU A 97 -1.61 1.78 5.23
N PRO A 98 -1.16 2.99 4.84
CA PRO A 98 -1.83 3.72 3.78
C PRO A 98 -1.49 3.13 2.40
N ILE A 99 -0.24 2.71 2.14
CA ILE A 99 0.14 2.13 0.85
C ILE A 99 -0.66 0.85 0.55
N TYR A 100 -0.91 0.04 1.57
CA TYR A 100 -1.71 -1.19 1.48
C TYR A 100 -3.19 -0.93 1.20
N THR A 101 -3.66 0.29 1.36
CA THR A 101 -5.08 0.64 1.28
C THR A 101 -5.40 1.55 0.09
N LEU A 102 -4.44 2.36 -0.37
CA LEU A 102 -4.66 3.43 -1.37
C LEU A 102 -5.10 2.93 -2.75
N GLU A 103 -4.60 1.79 -3.24
CA GLU A 103 -4.90 1.26 -4.59
C GLU A 103 -5.81 0.01 -4.56
N GLY A 104 -6.50 -0.17 -3.43
CA GLY A 104 -7.28 -1.35 -3.08
C GLY A 104 -6.58 -2.15 -1.98
N THR A 105 -7.34 -2.54 -0.96
CA THR A 105 -6.85 -3.35 0.16
C THR A 105 -6.25 -4.66 -0.36
N TYR A 106 -5.26 -5.20 0.38
CA TYR A 106 -4.68 -6.52 0.14
C TYR A 106 -5.73 -7.58 -0.20
N ASP A 107 -6.82 -7.63 0.55
CA ASP A 107 -7.92 -8.59 0.33
C ASP A 107 -8.60 -8.38 -1.03
N ILE A 108 -8.85 -7.13 -1.43
CA ILE A 108 -9.47 -6.82 -2.73
C ILE A 108 -8.54 -7.22 -3.87
N ILE A 109 -7.24 -6.94 -3.77
CA ILE A 109 -6.25 -7.33 -4.78
C ILE A 109 -6.18 -8.85 -4.91
N ASN A 110 -6.20 -9.56 -3.78
CA ASN A 110 -6.22 -11.02 -3.77
C ASN A 110 -7.52 -11.60 -4.32
N LEU A 111 -8.67 -10.97 -4.08
CA LEU A 111 -9.95 -11.38 -4.66
C LEU A 111 -10.01 -11.14 -6.17
N VAL A 112 -9.40 -10.05 -6.66
CA VAL A 112 -9.24 -9.79 -8.10
C VAL A 112 -8.36 -10.87 -8.73
N THR A 113 -7.19 -11.13 -8.14
CA THR A 113 -6.27 -12.18 -8.61
C THR A 113 -6.92 -13.57 -8.52
N GLY A 114 -7.64 -13.85 -7.44
CA GLY A 114 -8.36 -15.09 -7.23
C GLY A 114 -9.43 -15.30 -8.29
N ARG A 115 -10.16 -14.25 -8.69
CA ARG A 115 -11.09 -14.33 -9.82
C ARG A 115 -10.40 -14.61 -11.15
N GLU A 116 -9.25 -14.00 -11.41
CA GLU A 116 -8.49 -14.24 -12.65
C GLU A 116 -7.95 -15.67 -12.73
N VAL A 117 -7.45 -16.20 -11.62
CA VAL A 117 -6.88 -17.56 -11.56
C VAL A 117 -7.97 -18.63 -11.56
N THR A 118 -9.03 -18.44 -10.79
CA THR A 118 -10.07 -19.48 -10.56
C THR A 118 -11.28 -19.33 -11.47
N GLY A 119 -11.49 -18.17 -12.08
CA GLY A 119 -12.71 -17.82 -12.83
C GLY A 119 -13.90 -17.43 -11.97
N PHE A 120 -13.85 -17.61 -10.64
CA PHE A 120 -14.97 -17.34 -9.72
C PHE A 120 -14.80 -16.01 -8.99
N ALA A 121 -15.82 -15.15 -9.04
CA ALA A 121 -15.82 -13.88 -8.32
C ALA A 121 -16.37 -14.05 -6.89
N SER A 122 -15.65 -13.54 -5.89
CA SER A 122 -16.03 -13.64 -4.46
C SER A 122 -16.05 -12.28 -3.74
N PHE A 123 -16.49 -11.22 -4.43
CA PHE A 123 -16.56 -9.87 -3.86
C PHE A 123 -17.83 -9.62 -3.05
N ASN A 124 -18.91 -10.30 -3.40
CA ASN A 124 -20.20 -10.08 -2.76
C ASN A 124 -20.32 -10.95 -1.50
N PRO A 125 -20.94 -10.42 -0.42
CA PRO A 125 -21.26 -11.23 0.73
C PRO A 125 -22.19 -12.37 0.32
N ALA A 126 -22.08 -13.51 1.01
CA ALA A 126 -23.06 -14.59 0.85
C ALA A 126 -24.45 -14.03 1.15
N ALA A 127 -25.43 -14.32 0.27
CA ALA A 127 -26.81 -13.88 0.47
C ALA A 127 -27.25 -14.28 1.88
N GLN A 128 -27.49 -13.29 2.74
CA GLN A 128 -27.95 -13.51 4.10
C GLN A 128 -29.34 -14.11 3.99
N LYS A 129 -29.48 -15.43 4.18
CA LYS A 129 -30.79 -16.04 4.42
C LYS A 129 -31.36 -15.31 5.64
N SER A 130 -32.42 -14.52 5.46
CA SER A 130 -33.09 -13.90 6.58
C SER A 130 -33.48 -15.02 7.53
N ARG A 131 -32.87 -15.06 8.71
CA ARG A 131 -33.35 -15.90 9.79
C ARG A 131 -34.69 -15.30 10.20
N LEU A 132 -35.77 -15.87 9.67
CA LEU A 132 -37.10 -15.80 10.28
C LEU A 132 -37.10 -16.66 11.53
#